data_AF-A0A450S2E2-F1
#
_entry.id   AF-A0A450S2E2-F1
#
_cell.length_a   1.000
_cell.length_b   1.000
_cell.length_c   1.000
_cell.angle_alpha   90.00
_cell.angle_beta   90.00
_cell.angle_gamma   90.00
#
_symmetry.space_group_name_H-M   'P 1'
#
loop_
_entity.id
_entity.type
_entity.pdbx_description
1 polymer ?
#
loop_
_entity_poly.entity_id
_entity_poly.type
_entity_poly.pdbx_seq_one_letter_code
_entity_poly.pdbx_strand_id
1 'polypeptide(L)'
;MSSPSDLGEAAQSVIKQVEAQFQTLDPSPFSPPAFKTLEIKIGEYVSELVNESVKVSKRYRADTVSAAHVERASEYLVANTSRRVYRHLGTIGGVLLGAAISNILAMSLAGQYTGEGAISSTVLGVIGAFMIALHIAKD
;
A
#
# COMPACT_ATOMS: atom_id res chain seq x y z
N MET A 1 27.10 -6.79 20.88
CA MET A 1 26.03 -7.67 20.38
C MET A 1 24.76 -7.28 21.12
N SER A 2 23.90 -6.47 20.52
CA SER A 2 22.62 -6.06 21.13
C SER A 2 21.57 -7.13 20.88
N SER A 3 20.80 -7.48 21.92
CA SER A 3 19.82 -8.55 21.85
C SER A 3 18.61 -8.14 21.01
N PRO A 4 17.89 -9.07 20.36
CA PRO A 4 16.66 -8.76 19.62
C PRO A 4 15.57 -8.08 20.47
N SER A 5 15.63 -8.21 21.80
CA SER A 5 14.81 -7.51 22.78
C SER A 5 15.06 -6.00 22.83
N ASP A 6 16.32 -5.57 22.70
CA ASP A 6 16.75 -4.17 22.90
C ASP A 6 16.21 -3.25 21.79
N LEU A 7 16.06 -3.81 20.57
CA LEU A 7 15.45 -3.12 19.44
C LEU A 7 13.94 -2.91 19.64
N GLY A 8 13.27 -3.83 20.32
CA GLY A 8 11.84 -3.72 20.66
C GLY A 8 11.59 -2.66 21.71
N GLU A 9 12.42 -2.60 22.75
CA GLU A 9 12.33 -1.58 23.81
C GLU A 9 12.67 -0.17 23.29
N ALA A 10 13.71 -0.03 22.47
CA ALA A 10 14.05 1.24 21.84
C ALA A 10 12.91 1.73 20.93
N ALA A 11 12.34 0.86 20.09
CA ALA A 11 11.21 1.21 19.24
C ALA A 11 9.97 1.62 20.06
N GLN A 12 9.68 0.91 21.16
CA GLN A 12 8.57 1.28 22.05
C GLN A 12 8.79 2.62 22.76
N SER A 13 10.04 2.94 23.13
CA SER A 13 10.37 4.23 23.75
C SER A 13 10.14 5.41 22.78
N VAL A 14 10.50 5.23 21.50
CA VAL A 14 10.26 6.22 20.45
C VAL A 14 8.76 6.39 20.20
N ILE A 15 7.99 5.30 20.16
CA ILE A 15 6.53 5.36 20.00
C ILE A 15 5.87 6.14 21.13
N LYS A 16 6.27 5.90 22.39
CA LYS A 16 5.75 6.68 23.54
C LYS A 16 6.12 8.16 23.47
N GLN A 17 7.31 8.48 22.96
CA GLN A 17 7.76 9.86 22.82
C GLN A 17 7.00 10.60 21.72
N VAL A 18 6.68 9.91 20.62
CA VAL A 18 5.81 10.40 19.55
C VAL A 18 4.38 10.63 20.09
N GLU A 19 3.84 9.69 20.87
CA GLU A 19 2.51 9.82 21.49
C GLU A 19 2.44 11.01 22.46
N ALA A 20 3.51 11.30 23.21
CA ALA A 20 3.60 12.50 24.04
C ALA A 20 3.66 13.79 23.21
N GLN A 21 4.32 13.79 22.05
CA GLN A 21 4.32 14.94 21.13
C GLN A 21 2.95 15.16 20.50
N PHE A 22 2.20 14.10 20.20
CA PHE A 22 0.82 14.21 19.71
C PHE A 22 -0.11 14.96 20.67
N GLN A 23 0.07 14.78 21.99
CA GLN A 23 -0.71 15.49 23.00
C GLN A 23 -0.46 17.00 23.03
N THR A 24 0.64 17.47 22.43
CA THR A 24 0.98 18.90 22.32
C THR A 24 0.51 19.55 21.03
N LEU A 25 0.03 18.75 20.06
CA LEU A 25 -0.51 19.27 18.81
C LEU A 25 -1.89 19.86 19.06
N ASP A 26 -2.17 21.00 18.44
CA ASP A 26 -3.52 21.58 18.45
C ASP A 26 -4.43 20.76 17.53
N PRO A 27 -5.45 20.05 18.05
CA PRO A 27 -6.39 19.30 17.24
C PRO A 27 -7.47 20.18 16.59
N SER A 28 -7.52 21.49 16.90
CA SER A 28 -8.55 22.42 16.43
C SER A 28 -8.80 22.48 14.91
N PRO A 29 -7.82 22.27 14.00
CA PRO A 29 -8.09 22.28 12.56
C PRO A 29 -8.71 20.97 12.05
N PHE A 30 -8.80 19.92 12.88
CA PHE A 30 -9.35 18.63 12.50
C PHE A 30 -10.66 18.35 13.24
N SER A 31 -11.57 17.61 12.60
CA SER A 31 -12.65 16.98 13.36
C SER A 31 -12.06 15.90 14.27
N PRO A 32 -12.66 15.61 15.45
CA PRO A 32 -12.18 14.55 16.34
C PRO A 32 -11.92 13.18 15.65
N PRO A 33 -12.81 12.67 14.77
CA PRO A 33 -12.51 11.42 14.06
C PRO A 33 -11.38 11.56 13.02
N ALA A 34 -11.21 12.74 12.40
CA ALA A 34 -10.11 12.98 11.47
C ALA A 34 -8.76 13.04 12.20
N PHE A 35 -8.69 13.71 13.35
CA PHE A 35 -7.48 13.76 14.17
C PHE A 35 -7.07 12.37 14.66
N LYS A 36 -8.03 11.59 15.16
CA LYS A 36 -7.79 10.19 15.57
C LYS A 36 -7.28 9.32 14.40
N THR A 37 -7.79 9.54 13.19
CA THR A 37 -7.31 8.84 12.00
C THR A 37 -5.88 9.24 11.64
N LEU A 38 -5.54 10.52 11.78
CA LEU A 38 -4.19 11.04 11.56
C LEU A 38 -3.19 10.44 12.54
N GLU A 39 -3.52 10.36 13.83
CA GLU A 39 -2.68 9.72 14.87
C GLU A 39 -2.36 8.27 14.50
N ILE A 40 -3.38 7.50 14.13
CA ILE A 40 -3.21 6.10 13.69
C ILE A 40 -2.27 6.02 12.49
N LYS A 41 -2.47 6.89 11.48
CA LYS A 41 -1.66 6.87 10.26
C LYS A 41 -0.21 7.25 10.50
N ILE A 42 0.05 8.19 11.40
CA ILE A 42 1.43 8.56 11.74
C ILE A 42 2.09 7.45 12.57
N GLY A 43 1.36 6.82 13.50
CA GLY A 43 1.86 5.65 14.23
C GLY A 43 2.24 4.49 13.30
N GLU A 44 1.38 4.17 12.33
CA GLU A 44 1.66 3.20 11.27
C GLU A 44 2.93 3.57 10.48
N TYR A 45 3.02 4.82 10.02
CA TYR A 45 4.16 5.30 9.24
C TYR A 45 5.48 5.23 10.01
N VAL A 46 5.51 5.68 11.27
CA VAL A 46 6.71 5.63 12.12
C VAL A 46 7.17 4.19 12.33
N SER A 47 6.23 3.27 12.59
CA SER A 47 6.53 1.84 12.75
C SER A 47 7.12 1.22 11.47
N GLU A 48 6.53 1.53 10.31
CA GLU A 48 7.05 1.08 9.01
C GLU A 48 8.43 1.67 8.72
N LEU A 49 8.64 2.96 9.02
CA LEU A 49 9.90 3.66 8.81
C LEU A 49 11.04 3.05 9.63
N VAL A 50 10.80 2.76 10.90
CA VAL A 50 11.79 2.09 11.76
C VAL A 50 12.15 0.71 11.18
N ASN A 51 11.14 -0.09 10.84
CA ASN A 51 11.35 -1.43 10.31
C ASN A 51 12.14 -1.43 9.00
N GLU A 52 11.80 -0.52 8.08
CA GLU A 52 12.47 -0.43 6.79
C GLU A 52 13.88 0.15 6.93
N SER A 53 14.09 1.10 7.84
CA SER A 53 15.44 1.63 8.18
C SER A 53 16.37 0.52 8.70
N VAL A 54 15.85 -0.36 9.56
CA VAL A 54 16.61 -1.52 10.06
C VAL A 54 16.92 -2.51 8.93
N LYS A 55 15.96 -2.79 8.03
CA LYS A 55 16.21 -3.65 6.87
C LYS A 55 17.27 -3.08 5.93
N VAL A 56 17.20 -1.78 5.65
CA VAL A 56 18.17 -1.07 4.83
C VAL A 56 19.56 -1.16 5.47
N SER A 57 19.68 -0.86 6.78
CA SER A 57 20.93 -1.00 7.53
C SER A 57 21.52 -2.41 7.43
N LYS A 58 20.68 -3.45 7.60
CA LYS A 58 21.11 -4.85 7.47
C LYS A 58 21.58 -5.21 6.06
N ARG A 59 20.94 -4.68 5.00
CA ARG A 59 21.36 -4.89 3.61
C ARG A 59 22.75 -4.31 3.35
N TYR A 60 23.08 -3.18 3.97
CA TYR A 60 24.39 -2.55 3.88
C TYR A 60 25.41 -3.07 4.91
N ARG A 61 25.07 -4.10 5.70
CA ARG A 61 25.89 -4.66 6.79
C ARG A 61 26.39 -3.58 7.78
N ALA A 62 25.58 -2.55 8.00
CA ALA A 62 25.91 -1.51 8.96
C ALA A 62 25.44 -1.92 10.36
N ASP A 63 26.31 -1.76 11.35
CA ASP A 63 26.05 -2.09 12.75
C ASP A 63 25.05 -1.12 13.41
N THR A 64 24.87 0.07 12.84
CA THR A 64 23.95 1.10 13.34
C THR A 64 23.10 1.70 12.22
N VAL A 65 21.86 2.03 12.55
CA VAL A 65 20.96 2.76 11.65
C VAL A 65 21.43 4.22 11.59
N SER A 66 21.91 4.64 10.42
CA SER A 66 22.33 6.02 10.16
C SER A 66 21.17 6.84 9.59
N ALA A 67 21.31 8.17 9.61
CA ALA A 67 20.35 9.07 8.96
C ALA A 67 20.15 8.71 7.48
N ALA A 68 21.18 8.27 6.77
CA ALA A 68 21.08 7.83 5.38
C ALA A 68 20.23 6.56 5.20
N HIS A 69 20.14 5.69 6.21
CA HIS A 69 19.24 4.52 6.18
C HIS A 69 17.78 4.95 6.38
N VAL A 70 17.54 5.94 7.23
CA VAL A 70 16.20 6.51 7.48
C VAL A 70 15.69 7.26 6.25
N GLU A 71 16.54 8.08 5.62
CA GLU A 71 16.17 8.82 4.42
C GLU A 71 15.76 7.88 3.28
N ARG A 72 16.58 6.85 3.01
CA ARG A 72 16.26 5.83 2.00
C ARG A 72 15.00 5.03 2.34
N ALA A 73 14.77 4.75 3.62
CA ALA A 73 13.56 4.07 4.07
C ALA A 73 12.32 4.94 3.86
N SER A 74 12.41 6.25 4.15
CA SER A 74 11.36 7.25 3.91
C SER A 74 11.00 7.33 2.42
N GLU A 75 12.02 7.52 1.56
CA GLU A 75 11.85 7.54 0.10
C GLU A 75 11.18 6.25 -0.40
N TYR A 76 11.64 5.10 0.11
CA TYR A 76 11.07 3.81 -0.26
C TYR A 76 9.61 3.68 0.17
N LEU A 77 9.24 4.08 1.39
CA LEU A 77 7.86 3.94 1.89
C LEU A 77 6.87 4.82 1.11
N VAL A 78 7.27 6.04 0.77
CA VAL A 78 6.47 6.95 -0.06
C VAL A 78 6.31 6.38 -1.47
N ALA A 79 7.40 5.91 -2.09
CA ALA A 79 7.35 5.35 -3.44
C ALA A 79 6.59 4.00 -3.49
N ASN A 80 6.79 3.12 -2.51
CA ASN A 80 6.32 1.74 -2.52
C ASN A 80 4.84 1.59 -2.12
N THR A 81 4.29 2.49 -1.29
CA THR A 81 2.84 2.52 -1.01
C THR A 81 2.04 2.64 -2.31
N SER A 82 2.49 3.50 -3.23
CA SER A 82 1.87 3.61 -4.54
C SER A 82 2.05 2.31 -5.34
N ARG A 83 3.29 1.81 -5.48
CA ARG A 83 3.59 0.60 -6.28
C ARG A 83 2.82 -0.64 -5.84
N ARG A 84 2.57 -0.84 -4.54
CA ARG A 84 1.85 -2.02 -4.04
C ARG A 84 0.42 -2.08 -4.55
N VAL A 85 -0.27 -0.93 -4.58
CA VAL A 85 -1.64 -0.84 -5.09
C VAL A 85 -1.66 -1.11 -6.59
N TYR A 86 -0.79 -0.47 -7.37
CA TYR A 86 -0.73 -0.68 -8.83
C TYR A 86 -0.34 -2.10 -9.23
N ARG A 87 0.52 -2.77 -8.44
CA ARG A 87 0.89 -4.16 -8.68
C ARG A 87 -0.31 -5.12 -8.62
N HIS A 88 -1.27 -4.85 -7.73
CA HIS A 88 -2.49 -5.67 -7.64
C HIS A 88 -3.55 -5.27 -8.67
N LEU A 89 -3.55 -4.00 -9.12
CA LEU A 89 -4.42 -3.52 -10.20
C LEU A 89 -4.22 -4.31 -11.50
N GLY A 90 -2.97 -4.62 -11.87
CA GLY A 90 -2.67 -5.44 -13.05
C GLY A 90 -3.30 -6.84 -12.97
N THR A 91 -3.14 -7.53 -11.83
CA THR A 91 -3.70 -8.87 -11.62
C THR A 91 -5.23 -8.88 -11.59
N ILE A 92 -5.85 -7.93 -10.90
CA ILE A 92 -7.31 -7.84 -10.81
C ILE A 92 -7.88 -7.46 -12.19
N GLY A 93 -7.26 -6.47 -12.85
CA GLY A 93 -7.65 -6.06 -14.19
C GLY A 93 -7.56 -7.20 -15.21
N GLY A 94 -6.48 -7.98 -15.16
CA GLY A 94 -6.30 -9.19 -15.99
C GLY A 94 -7.39 -10.23 -15.77
N VAL A 95 -7.76 -10.50 -14.51
CA VAL A 95 -8.84 -11.44 -14.18
C VAL A 95 -10.19 -10.93 -14.69
N LEU A 96 -10.52 -9.66 -14.47
CA LEU A 96 -11.79 -9.07 -14.92
C LEU A 96 -11.89 -9.03 -16.45
N LEU A 97 -10.82 -8.64 -17.13
CA LEU A 97 -10.77 -8.62 -18.59
C LEU A 97 -10.86 -10.04 -19.17
N GLY A 98 -10.16 -11.00 -18.56
CA GLY A 98 -10.24 -12.41 -18.93
C GLY A 98 -11.65 -12.97 -18.73
N ALA A 99 -12.33 -12.61 -17.63
CA ALA A 99 -13.72 -13.00 -17.39
C ALA A 99 -14.67 -12.42 -18.45
N ALA A 100 -14.47 -11.16 -18.86
CA ALA A 100 -15.25 -10.54 -19.93
C ALA A 100 -15.06 -11.26 -21.27
N ILE A 101 -13.82 -11.55 -21.66
CA ILE A 101 -13.50 -12.28 -22.90
C ILE A 101 -14.09 -13.69 -22.86
N SER A 102 -13.94 -14.39 -21.72
CA SER A 102 -14.50 -15.74 -21.51
C SER A 102 -16.02 -15.76 -21.67
N ASN A 103 -16.72 -14.77 -21.10
CA ASN A 103 -18.17 -14.67 -21.17
C ASN A 103 -18.65 -14.35 -22.61
N ILE A 104 -17.95 -13.48 -23.34
CA ILE A 104 -18.20 -13.22 -24.77
C ILE A 104 -18.01 -14.49 -25.60
N LEU A 105 -16.94 -15.23 -25.37
CA LEU A 105 -16.67 -16.51 -26.05
C LEU A 105 -17.76 -17.55 -25.75
N ALA A 106 -18.18 -17.68 -24.49
CA ALA A 106 -19.24 -18.60 -24.09
C ALA A 106 -20.56 -18.29 -24.82
N MET A 107 -20.96 -17.02 -24.89
CA MET A 107 -22.14 -16.59 -25.63
C MET A 107 -22.01 -16.85 -27.14
N SER A 108 -20.81 -16.61 -27.70
CA SER A 108 -20.52 -16.89 -29.12
C SER A 108 -20.61 -18.38 -29.45
N LEU A 109 -20.11 -19.25 -28.57
CA LEU A 109 -20.16 -20.70 -28.75
C LEU A 109 -21.58 -21.26 -28.57
N ALA A 110 -22.36 -20.70 -27.65
CA ALA A 110 -23.74 -21.08 -27.43
C ALA A 110 -24.70 -20.52 -28.51
N GLY A 111 -24.25 -19.56 -29.33
CA GLY A 111 -25.09 -18.87 -30.32
C GLY A 111 -26.23 -18.05 -29.70
N GLN A 112 -26.17 -17.78 -28.40
CA GLN A 112 -27.18 -17.06 -27.64
C GLN A 112 -26.53 -15.88 -26.92
N TYR A 113 -26.89 -14.67 -27.35
CA TYR A 113 -26.47 -13.44 -26.69
C TYR A 113 -27.56 -13.02 -25.70
N THR A 114 -27.28 -13.19 -24.41
CA THR A 114 -28.17 -12.71 -23.35
C THR A 114 -27.82 -11.26 -23.00
N GLY A 115 -28.84 -10.43 -22.75
CA GLY A 115 -28.63 -9.03 -22.35
C GLY A 115 -27.78 -8.91 -21.08
N GLU A 116 -28.01 -9.80 -20.11
CA GLU A 116 -27.24 -9.86 -18.86
C GLU A 116 -25.76 -10.24 -19.11
N GLY A 117 -25.51 -11.19 -20.01
CA GLY A 117 -24.17 -11.59 -20.41
C GLY A 117 -23.42 -10.45 -21.13
N ALA A 118 -24.10 -9.73 -22.01
CA ALA A 118 -23.51 -8.59 -22.72
C ALA A 118 -23.16 -7.43 -21.76
N ILE A 119 -24.06 -7.10 -20.82
CA ILE A 119 -23.83 -6.04 -19.83
C ILE A 119 -22.67 -6.42 -18.91
N SER A 120 -22.69 -7.63 -18.33
CA SER A 120 -21.62 -8.08 -17.43
C SER A 120 -20.26 -8.12 -18.12
N SER A 121 -20.20 -8.62 -19.36
CA SER A 121 -18.94 -8.64 -20.14
C SER A 121 -18.41 -7.25 -20.44
N THR A 122 -19.30 -6.30 -20.79
CA THR A 122 -18.90 -4.92 -21.09
C THR A 122 -18.36 -4.23 -19.84
N VAL A 123 -19.05 -4.36 -18.70
CA VAL A 123 -18.62 -3.76 -17.44
C VAL A 123 -17.29 -4.33 -16.97
N LEU A 124 -17.16 -5.67 -16.95
CA LEU A 124 -15.92 -6.34 -16.57
C LEU A 124 -14.77 -6.00 -17.51
N GLY A 125 -15.05 -5.91 -18.81
CA GLY A 125 -14.05 -5.60 -19.84
C GLY A 125 -13.52 -4.17 -19.73
N VAL A 126 -14.41 -3.18 -19.58
CA VAL A 126 -14.03 -1.77 -19.44
C VAL A 126 -13.22 -1.55 -18.16
N ILE A 127 -13.71 -2.07 -17.02
CA ILE A 127 -13.00 -1.94 -15.74
C ILE A 127 -11.66 -2.68 -15.81
N GLY A 128 -11.66 -3.92 -16.32
CA GLY A 128 -10.45 -4.72 -16.43
C GLY A 128 -9.38 -4.08 -17.31
N ALA A 129 -9.76 -3.61 -18.50
CA ALA A 129 -8.86 -2.93 -19.43
C ALA A 129 -8.31 -1.62 -18.84
N PHE A 130 -9.16 -0.84 -18.16
CA PHE A 130 -8.73 0.39 -17.50
C PHE A 130 -7.72 0.13 -16.37
N MET A 131 -7.96 -0.89 -15.54
CA MET A 131 -7.03 -1.28 -14.47
C MET A 131 -5.68 -1.76 -15.00
N ILE A 132 -5.66 -2.51 -16.11
CA ILE A 132 -4.42 -2.91 -16.79
C ILE A 132 -3.71 -1.68 -17.36
N ALA A 133 -4.42 -0.76 -18.00
CA ALA A 133 -3.84 0.45 -18.55
C ALA A 133 -3.19 1.32 -17.46
N LEU A 134 -3.82 1.45 -16.29
CA LEU A 134 -3.23 2.14 -15.13
C LEU A 134 -2.01 1.43 -14.57
N HIS A 135 -1.97 0.09 -14.60
CA HIS A 135 -0.81 -0.67 -14.19
C HIS A 135 0.37 -0.44 -15.14
N ILE A 136 0.13 -0.51 -16.46
CA ILE A 136 1.15 -0.28 -17.49
C ILE A 136 1.66 1.15 -17.50
N ALA A 137 0.79 2.15 -17.33
CA ALA A 137 1.18 3.56 -17.36
C ALA A 137 2.05 4.00 -16.17
N LYS A 138 2.14 3.18 -15.13
CA LYS A 138 2.89 3.47 -13.90
C LYS A 138 4.17 2.63 -13.74
N ASP A 139 4.30 1.53 -14.49
CA ASP A 139 5.53 0.74 -14.61
C ASP A 139 6.49 1.36 -15.65
#